data_AF-A0A5R9G412-F1
#
_entry.id   AF-A0A5R9G412-F1
#
_cell.length_a   1.000
_cell.length_b   1.000
_cell.length_c   1.000
_cell.angle_alpha   90.00
_cell.angle_beta   90.00
_cell.angle_gamma   90.00
#
_symmetry.space_group_name_H-M   'P 1'
#
loop_
_entity.id
_entity.type
_entity.pdbx_description
1 polymer ?
#
loop_
_entity_poly.entity_id
_entity_poly.type
_entity_poly.pdbx_seq_one_letter_code
_entity_poly.pdbx_strand_id
1 'polypeptide(L)'
;MRWFVPITIAIAVTVLGAGTAAAEHREDGKAHHQRRPSAHVMAAPSHQAMYMQLLAEKYAPETAAAWKQTMAERVALMNELQELKKAGKWKREDAKAKMERMAEEKGEAMKEHVALVEQFTQAVQAEDAKAIKAVLPKLLASEQKLNETLRQWVESARQAKSS
;
A
#
# COMPACT_ATOMS: atom_id res chain seq x y z
N MET A 1 -12.72 -22.61 51.93
CA MET A 1 -14.11 -23.00 52.24
C MET A 1 -15.06 -21.92 51.69
N ARG A 2 -16.23 -22.33 51.16
CA ARG A 2 -17.20 -21.57 50.30
C ARG A 2 -16.98 -21.83 48.82
N TRP A 3 -17.34 -23.04 48.34
CA TRP A 3 -18.66 -23.63 48.03
C TRP A 3 -19.04 -23.36 46.55
N PHE A 4 -19.07 -24.44 45.78
CA PHE A 4 -19.58 -24.60 44.41
C PHE A 4 -21.09 -24.34 44.39
N VAL A 5 -21.62 -23.63 43.39
CA VAL A 5 -22.98 -23.87 42.88
C VAL A 5 -22.98 -23.63 41.35
N PRO A 6 -23.07 -24.69 40.52
CA PRO A 6 -23.37 -24.56 39.10
C PRO A 6 -24.89 -24.54 38.92
N ILE A 7 -25.43 -23.48 38.33
CA ILE A 7 -26.85 -23.41 37.96
C ILE A 7 -26.99 -23.95 36.55
N THR A 8 -27.48 -25.19 36.43
CA THR A 8 -28.10 -25.75 35.23
C THR A 8 -29.52 -25.24 35.11
N ILE A 9 -29.88 -24.54 34.03
CA ILE A 9 -31.29 -24.34 33.65
C ILE A 9 -31.48 -24.56 32.14
N ALA A 10 -32.20 -25.64 31.87
CA ALA A 10 -33.20 -25.91 30.84
C ALA A 10 -32.99 -25.40 29.41
N ILE A 11 -32.77 -26.38 28.53
CA ILE A 11 -33.08 -26.34 27.10
C ILE A 11 -34.60 -26.17 26.92
N ALA A 12 -35.02 -25.14 26.20
CA ALA A 12 -36.34 -25.07 25.59
C ALA A 12 -36.19 -25.34 24.09
N VAL A 13 -36.44 -26.58 23.67
CA VAL A 13 -36.69 -26.90 22.26
C VAL A 13 -38.08 -26.38 21.93
N THR A 14 -38.13 -25.35 21.09
CA THR A 14 -39.37 -24.98 20.40
C THR A 14 -39.16 -25.29 18.92
N VAL A 15 -39.69 -26.43 18.49
CA VAL A 15 -39.95 -26.71 17.08
C VAL A 15 -41.32 -26.12 16.79
N LEU A 16 -41.37 -25.08 15.97
CA LEU A 16 -42.58 -24.70 15.24
C LEU A 16 -42.19 -24.53 13.77
N GLY A 17 -42.64 -25.48 12.96
CA GLY A 17 -42.53 -25.41 11.52
C GLY A 17 -43.63 -24.55 10.91
N ALA A 18 -43.38 -24.07 9.70
CA ALA A 18 -44.27 -24.17 8.53
C ALA A 18 -43.90 -23.07 7.51
N GLY A 19 -43.49 -23.54 6.33
CA GLY A 19 -43.67 -22.96 4.99
C GLY A 19 -43.60 -21.44 4.80
N THR A 20 -42.75 -21.01 3.87
CA THR A 20 -43.21 -20.71 2.50
C THR A 20 -42.05 -20.22 1.61
N ALA A 21 -42.18 -20.56 0.33
CA ALA A 21 -41.57 -19.94 -0.84
C ALA A 21 -40.04 -20.06 -1.02
N ALA A 22 -39.69 -21.05 -1.85
CA ALA A 22 -38.54 -20.97 -2.73
C ALA A 22 -38.58 -19.66 -3.53
N ALA A 23 -37.64 -18.77 -3.24
CA ALA A 23 -37.21 -17.73 -4.15
C ALA A 23 -35.80 -18.13 -4.60
N GLU A 24 -35.70 -18.50 -5.87
CA GLU A 24 -34.45 -18.84 -6.55
C GLU A 24 -33.43 -17.72 -6.34
N HIS A 25 -32.43 -18.03 -5.51
CA HIS A 25 -31.24 -17.21 -5.36
C HIS A 25 -30.36 -17.46 -6.58
N ARG A 26 -30.52 -16.61 -7.61
CA ARG A 26 -29.64 -16.56 -8.77
C ARG A 26 -28.21 -16.30 -8.28
N GLU A 27 -27.37 -17.33 -8.28
CA GLU A 27 -25.94 -17.23 -8.09
C GLU A 27 -25.31 -16.49 -9.28
N ASP A 28 -25.37 -15.16 -9.26
CA ASP A 28 -24.42 -14.36 -10.04
C ASP A 28 -23.14 -14.26 -9.20
N GLY A 29 -22.21 -15.17 -9.50
CA GLY A 29 -20.88 -15.27 -8.91
C GLY A 29 -20.10 -13.96 -9.05
N LYS A 30 -20.30 -13.04 -8.10
CA LYS A 30 -19.34 -11.99 -7.81
C LYS A 30 -18.20 -12.63 -7.04
N ALA A 31 -17.17 -13.01 -7.81
CA ALA A 31 -15.87 -13.37 -7.30
C ALA A 31 -15.56 -12.53 -6.06
N HIS A 32 -15.40 -13.22 -4.92
CA HIS A 32 -14.94 -12.62 -3.69
C HIS A 32 -13.69 -11.81 -4.02
N HIS A 33 -13.78 -10.49 -3.97
CA HIS A 33 -12.62 -9.69 -3.62
C HIS A 33 -12.23 -10.21 -2.24
N GLN A 34 -11.25 -11.12 -2.21
CA GLN A 34 -10.48 -11.37 -1.00
C GLN A 34 -10.11 -9.99 -0.51
N ARG A 35 -10.67 -9.59 0.64
CA ARG A 35 -10.27 -8.40 1.36
C ARG A 35 -8.77 -8.54 1.56
N ARG A 36 -7.99 -7.85 0.73
CA ARG A 36 -6.54 -7.76 0.93
C ARG A 36 -6.38 -7.24 2.35
N PRO A 37 -5.58 -7.89 3.21
CA PRO A 37 -5.36 -7.41 4.57
C PRO A 37 -4.98 -5.94 4.47
N SER A 38 -5.67 -5.13 5.28
CA SER A 38 -5.70 -3.67 5.27
C SER A 38 -4.50 -3.06 4.58
N ALA A 39 -4.72 -2.43 3.42
CA ALA A 39 -3.75 -1.56 2.81
C ALA A 39 -3.40 -0.46 3.84
N HIS A 40 -2.29 -0.72 4.53
CA HIS A 40 -1.48 0.11 5.40
C HIS A 40 -2.05 1.49 5.75
N VAL A 41 -2.12 1.82 7.05
CA VAL A 41 -2.16 3.20 7.56
C VAL A 41 -1.03 4.07 6.97
N MET A 42 0.01 3.44 6.42
CA MET A 42 1.10 4.03 5.63
C MET A 42 0.77 4.32 4.16
N ALA A 43 -0.46 4.12 3.68
CA ALA A 43 -0.84 4.41 2.30
C ALA A 43 -0.82 5.92 1.98
N ALA A 44 -0.91 6.77 3.01
CA ALA A 44 -0.73 8.20 2.86
C ALA A 44 0.77 8.52 2.76
N PRO A 45 1.24 9.15 1.65
CA PRO A 45 2.66 9.46 1.44
C PRO A 45 3.30 10.27 2.58
N SER A 46 2.53 11.11 3.28
CA SER A 46 3.00 11.90 4.42
C SER A 46 3.33 11.06 5.66
N HIS A 47 2.55 10.02 5.97
CA HIS A 47 2.84 9.14 7.11
C HIS A 47 4.11 8.30 6.86
N GLN A 48 4.23 7.76 5.64
CA GLN A 48 5.43 7.04 5.24
C GLN A 48 6.66 7.95 5.28
N ALA A 49 6.55 9.19 4.78
CA ALA A 49 7.63 10.18 4.80
C ALA A 49 8.15 10.44 6.21
N MET A 50 7.25 10.72 7.15
CA MET A 50 7.61 11.00 8.55
C MET A 50 8.29 9.78 9.20
N TYR A 51 7.72 8.58 9.03
CA TYR A 51 8.26 7.36 9.61
C TYR A 51 9.67 7.05 9.11
N MET A 52 9.88 7.14 7.79
CA MET A 52 11.20 6.88 7.20
C MET A 52 12.23 7.93 7.61
N GLN A 53 11.82 9.19 7.76
CA GLN A 53 12.71 10.25 8.26
C GLN A 53 13.17 9.96 9.69
N LEU A 54 12.25 9.63 10.61
CA LEU A 54 12.60 9.31 12.00
C LEU A 54 13.57 8.12 12.10
N LEU A 55 13.37 7.10 11.27
CA LEU A 55 14.27 5.95 11.25
C LEU A 55 15.63 6.27 10.63
N ALA A 56 15.67 7.09 9.58
CA ALA A 56 16.92 7.55 9.00
C ALA A 56 17.72 8.40 10.00
N GLU A 57 17.08 9.33 10.71
CA GLU A 57 17.73 10.13 11.75
C GLU A 57 18.34 9.26 12.87
N LYS A 58 17.63 8.20 13.27
CA LYS A 58 18.09 7.30 14.34
C LYS A 58 19.17 6.31 13.90
N TYR A 59 19.02 5.69 12.73
CA TYR A 59 19.83 4.53 12.33
C TYR A 59 20.82 4.80 11.18
N ALA A 60 20.56 5.82 10.34
CA ALA A 60 21.41 6.16 9.19
C ALA A 60 21.46 7.70 8.98
N PRO A 61 21.93 8.47 9.99
CA PRO A 61 21.89 9.94 9.97
C PRO A 61 22.63 10.55 8.78
N GLU A 62 23.64 9.85 8.25
CA GLU A 62 24.35 10.21 7.02
C GLU A 62 23.46 10.30 5.78
N THR A 63 22.32 9.59 5.77
CA THR A 63 21.34 9.59 4.67
C THR A 63 20.04 10.32 5.02
N ALA A 64 19.88 10.86 6.24
CA ALA A 64 18.62 11.45 6.70
C ALA A 64 18.15 12.62 5.83
N ALA A 65 19.07 13.47 5.37
CA ALA A 65 18.75 14.57 4.45
C ALA A 65 18.22 14.05 3.10
N ALA A 66 18.85 13.00 2.56
CA ALA A 66 18.45 12.39 1.29
C ALA A 66 17.08 11.69 1.40
N TRP A 67 16.78 11.06 2.54
CA TRP A 67 15.46 10.52 2.85
C TRP A 67 14.38 11.60 2.85
N LYS A 68 14.62 12.71 3.55
CA LYS A 68 13.70 13.84 3.61
C LYS A 68 13.40 14.40 2.22
N GLN A 69 14.44 14.58 1.39
CA GLN A 69 14.28 15.06 0.02
C GLN A 69 13.49 14.08 -0.86
N THR A 70 13.87 12.80 -0.83
CA THR A 70 13.23 11.75 -1.64
C THR A 70 11.73 11.63 -1.31
N MET A 71 11.38 11.73 -0.04
CA MET A 71 9.98 11.66 0.39
C MET A 71 9.19 12.93 0.05
N ALA A 72 9.79 14.12 0.21
CA ALA A 72 9.16 15.36 -0.21
C ALA A 72 8.88 15.39 -1.72
N GLU A 73 9.83 14.90 -2.52
CA GLU A 73 9.64 14.76 -3.97
C GLU A 73 8.49 13.80 -4.29
N ARG A 74 8.45 12.63 -3.66
CA ARG A 74 7.38 11.64 -3.86
C ARG A 74 6.00 12.24 -3.59
N VAL A 75 5.86 12.97 -2.49
CA VAL A 75 4.61 13.67 -2.13
C VAL A 75 4.22 14.69 -3.22
N ALA A 76 5.17 15.51 -3.67
CA ALA A 76 4.93 16.51 -4.70
C ALA A 76 4.48 15.87 -6.04
N LEU A 77 5.20 14.84 -6.48
CA LEU A 77 4.88 14.11 -7.71
C LEU A 77 3.52 13.41 -7.64
N MET A 78 3.17 12.78 -6.52
CA MET A 78 1.86 12.15 -6.33
C MET A 78 0.72 13.17 -6.37
N ASN A 79 0.89 14.31 -5.71
CA ASN A 79 -0.08 15.40 -5.74
C ASN A 79 -0.25 15.95 -7.16
N GLU A 80 0.84 16.18 -7.87
CA GLU A 80 0.78 16.68 -9.24
C GLU A 80 0.10 15.68 -10.18
N LEU A 81 0.43 14.40 -10.09
CA LEU A 81 -0.22 13.36 -10.86
C LEU A 81 -1.73 13.31 -10.57
N GLN A 82 -2.12 13.49 -9.31
CA GLN A 82 -3.52 13.57 -8.91
C GLN A 82 -4.23 14.78 -9.54
N GLU A 83 -3.60 15.95 -9.57
CA GLU A 83 -4.17 17.15 -10.21
C GLU A 83 -4.28 16.99 -11.73
N LEU A 84 -3.25 16.42 -12.39
CA LEU A 84 -3.30 16.11 -13.82
C LEU A 84 -4.42 15.12 -14.16
N LYS A 85 -4.64 14.12 -13.29
CA LYS A 85 -5.75 13.18 -13.42
C LYS A 85 -7.12 13.86 -13.28
N LYS A 86 -7.28 14.77 -12.30
CA LYS A 86 -8.52 15.55 -12.12
C LYS A 86 -8.80 16.49 -13.29
N ALA A 87 -7.76 17.04 -13.91
CA ALA A 87 -7.87 17.93 -15.07
C ALA A 87 -8.38 17.23 -16.35
N GLY A 88 -8.61 15.91 -16.32
CA GLY A 88 -9.39 15.20 -17.34
C GLY A 88 -8.71 15.02 -18.70
N LYS A 89 -7.41 15.34 -18.83
CA LYS A 89 -6.67 15.24 -20.10
C LYS A 89 -5.75 14.03 -20.15
N TRP A 90 -6.31 12.85 -19.96
CA TRP A 90 -5.61 11.63 -20.32
C TRP A 90 -6.50 10.81 -21.24
N LYS A 91 -6.26 10.92 -22.55
CA LYS A 91 -6.92 10.04 -23.52
C LYS A 91 -6.55 8.60 -23.16
N ARG A 92 -7.58 7.77 -23.01
CA ARG A 92 -7.46 6.44 -22.41
C ARG A 92 -6.53 5.55 -23.21
N GLU A 93 -6.45 5.73 -24.53
CA GLU A 93 -5.58 4.96 -25.43
C GLU A 93 -4.09 5.34 -25.26
N ASP A 94 -3.76 6.64 -25.28
CA ASP A 94 -2.37 7.12 -25.12
C ASP A 94 -1.83 6.85 -23.70
N ALA A 95 -2.71 6.92 -22.70
CA ALA A 95 -2.43 6.53 -21.33
C ALA A 95 -2.06 5.05 -21.23
N LYS A 96 -2.79 4.18 -21.93
CA LYS A 96 -2.67 2.73 -21.80
C LYS A 96 -1.34 2.22 -22.36
N ALA A 97 -0.98 2.56 -23.59
CA ALA A 97 0.25 2.06 -24.22
C ALA A 97 1.52 2.52 -23.47
N LYS A 98 1.51 3.77 -22.98
CA LYS A 98 2.63 4.30 -22.19
C LYS A 98 2.66 3.71 -20.77
N MET A 99 1.50 3.49 -20.16
CA MET A 99 1.42 2.81 -18.86
C MET A 99 1.80 1.34 -18.93
N GLU A 100 1.51 0.61 -20.01
CA GLU A 100 1.94 -0.79 -20.17
C GLU A 100 3.47 -0.90 -20.21
N ARG A 101 4.14 -0.06 -21.02
CA ARG A 101 5.61 -0.03 -21.07
C ARG A 101 6.23 0.34 -19.72
N MET A 102 5.66 1.33 -19.05
CA MET A 102 6.13 1.74 -17.72
C MET A 102 5.75 0.73 -16.62
N ALA A 103 4.73 -0.11 -16.82
CA ALA A 103 4.33 -1.15 -15.89
C ALA A 103 5.32 -2.32 -15.87
N GLU A 104 5.98 -2.62 -16.98
CA GLU A 104 7.05 -3.62 -17.04
C GLU A 104 8.29 -3.17 -16.26
N GLU A 105 8.78 -1.95 -16.53
CA GLU A 105 9.94 -1.37 -15.84
C GLU A 105 9.66 -1.16 -14.34
N LYS A 106 8.46 -0.64 -14.02
CA LYS A 106 7.97 -0.55 -12.65
C LYS A 106 7.81 -1.93 -12.01
N GLY A 107 7.46 -2.95 -12.79
CA GLY A 107 7.28 -4.32 -12.30
C GLY A 107 8.55 -4.86 -11.68
N GLU A 108 9.69 -4.74 -12.37
CA GLU A 108 10.99 -5.17 -11.84
C GLU A 108 11.45 -4.28 -10.67
N ALA A 109 11.36 -2.95 -10.80
CA ALA A 109 11.72 -2.04 -9.71
C ALA A 109 10.86 -2.25 -8.45
N MET A 110 9.58 -2.59 -8.62
CA MET A 110 8.66 -2.87 -7.52
C MET A 110 8.95 -4.22 -6.86
N LYS A 111 9.35 -5.25 -7.62
CA LYS A 111 9.77 -6.54 -7.02
C LYS A 111 10.97 -6.34 -6.10
N GLU A 112 11.98 -5.62 -6.57
CA GLU A 112 13.16 -5.25 -5.79
C GLU A 112 12.77 -4.45 -4.54
N HIS A 113 11.91 -3.43 -4.72
CA HIS A 113 11.40 -2.61 -3.62
C HIS A 113 10.66 -3.44 -2.56
N VAL A 114 9.76 -4.32 -2.98
CA VAL A 114 9.00 -5.20 -2.07
C VAL A 114 9.93 -6.10 -1.27
N ALA A 115 10.97 -6.66 -1.90
CA ALA A 115 11.95 -7.48 -1.19
C ALA A 115 12.73 -6.66 -0.13
N LEU A 116 13.08 -5.41 -0.43
CA LEU A 116 13.75 -4.52 0.52
C LEU A 116 12.82 -4.10 1.67
N VAL A 117 11.54 -3.81 1.38
CA VAL A 117 10.53 -3.50 2.40
C VAL A 117 10.30 -4.69 3.32
N GLU A 118 10.28 -5.91 2.79
CA GLU A 118 10.15 -7.13 3.57
C GLU A 118 11.36 -7.30 4.52
N GLN A 119 12.59 -7.19 3.99
CA GLN A 119 13.81 -7.25 4.81
C GLN A 119 13.82 -6.19 5.91
N PHE A 120 13.41 -4.97 5.57
CA PHE A 120 13.29 -3.88 6.53
C PHE A 120 12.23 -4.13 7.59
N THR A 121 11.07 -4.66 7.19
CA THR A 121 9.98 -5.02 8.11
C THR A 121 10.45 -6.08 9.11
N GLN A 122 11.14 -7.11 8.64
CA GLN A 122 11.72 -8.14 9.49
C GLN A 122 12.77 -7.57 10.45
N ALA A 123 13.65 -6.67 9.97
CA ALA A 123 14.66 -6.02 10.80
C ALA A 123 14.03 -5.13 11.89
N VAL A 124 12.95 -4.39 11.58
CA VAL A 124 12.20 -3.59 12.55
C VAL A 124 11.49 -4.49 13.57
N GLN A 125 10.85 -5.58 13.13
CA GLN A 125 10.18 -6.54 14.01
C GLN A 125 11.14 -7.24 14.97
N ALA A 126 12.35 -7.54 14.51
CA ALA A 126 13.42 -8.12 15.33
C ALA A 126 14.17 -7.09 16.19
N GLU A 127 13.81 -5.80 16.09
CA GLU A 127 14.54 -4.68 16.70
C GLU A 127 16.05 -4.67 16.38
N ASP A 128 16.45 -5.23 15.24
CA ASP A 128 17.86 -5.36 14.84
C ASP A 128 18.37 -4.05 14.24
N ALA A 129 18.95 -3.22 15.11
CA ALA A 129 19.54 -1.93 14.74
C ALA A 129 20.59 -2.03 13.62
N LYS A 130 21.37 -3.13 13.56
CA LYS A 130 22.40 -3.31 12.52
C LYS A 130 21.75 -3.62 11.17
N ALA A 131 20.74 -4.50 11.16
CA ALA A 131 19.99 -4.82 9.95
C ALA A 131 19.19 -3.62 9.44
N ILE A 132 18.54 -2.85 10.33
CA ILE A 132 17.85 -1.61 9.98
C ILE A 132 18.84 -0.63 9.32
N LYS A 133 19.99 -0.38 9.95
CA LYS A 133 21.03 0.50 9.37
C LYS A 133 21.50 0.03 8.00
N ALA A 134 21.66 -1.29 7.81
CA ALA A 134 22.16 -1.85 6.56
C ALA A 134 21.15 -1.78 5.40
N VAL A 135 19.84 -1.89 5.69
CA VAL A 135 18.80 -1.90 4.65
C VAL A 135 18.34 -0.49 4.25
N LEU A 136 18.37 0.48 5.17
CA LEU A 136 17.95 1.87 4.90
C LEU A 136 18.59 2.50 3.65
N PRO A 137 19.91 2.48 3.42
CA PRO A 137 20.48 3.07 2.20
C PRO A 137 20.03 2.36 0.91
N LYS A 138 19.78 1.04 0.97
CA LYS A 138 19.26 0.27 -0.19
C LYS A 138 17.82 0.65 -0.48
N LEU A 139 17.01 0.78 0.57
CA LEU A 139 15.61 1.18 0.45
C LEU A 139 15.49 2.62 -0.06
N LEU A 140 16.37 3.52 0.36
CA LEU A 140 16.47 4.88 -0.18
C LEU A 140 16.72 4.87 -1.70
N ALA A 141 17.71 4.11 -2.16
CA ALA A 141 18.02 4.00 -3.59
C ALA A 141 16.83 3.43 -4.38
N SER A 142 16.13 2.44 -3.82
CA SER A 142 14.91 1.88 -4.41
C SER A 142 13.78 2.92 -4.51
N GLU A 143 13.56 3.72 -3.45
CA GLU A 143 12.57 4.81 -3.46
C GLU A 143 12.91 5.89 -4.49
N GLN A 144 14.19 6.25 -4.63
CA GLN A 144 14.65 7.19 -5.66
C GLN A 144 14.37 6.67 -7.08
N LYS A 145 14.58 5.37 -7.31
CA LYS A 145 14.24 4.72 -8.59
C LYS A 145 12.73 4.75 -8.87
N LEU A 146 11.91 4.51 -7.85
CA LEU A 146 10.45 4.61 -7.99
C LEU A 146 9.99 6.06 -8.24
N ASN A 147 10.65 7.04 -7.62
CA ASN A 147 10.39 8.45 -7.90
C ASN A 147 10.75 8.83 -9.33
N GLU A 148 11.83 8.28 -9.91
CA GLU A 148 12.17 8.49 -11.31
C GLU A 148 11.03 8.03 -12.24
N THR A 149 10.51 6.83 -12.01
CA THR A 149 9.34 6.33 -12.75
C THR A 149 8.13 7.26 -12.56
N LEU A 150 7.90 7.75 -11.35
CA LEU A 150 6.79 8.66 -11.08
C LEU A 150 6.98 10.02 -11.77
N ARG A 151 8.21 10.52 -11.87
CA ARG A 151 8.55 11.75 -12.60
C ARG A 151 8.25 11.59 -14.08
N GLN A 152 8.62 10.45 -14.67
CA GLN A 152 8.27 10.12 -16.06
C GLN A 152 6.74 10.06 -16.26
N TRP A 153 5.98 9.58 -15.27
CA TRP A 153 4.51 9.56 -15.31
C TRP A 153 3.92 10.96 -15.33
N VAL A 154 4.38 11.83 -14.43
CA VAL A 154 3.97 13.23 -14.36
C VAL A 154 4.27 13.95 -15.68
N GLU A 155 5.48 13.79 -16.20
CA GLU A 155 5.89 14.42 -17.46
C GLU A 155 5.05 13.93 -18.65
N SER A 156 4.76 12.62 -18.69
CA SER A 156 3.86 12.05 -19.68
C SER A 156 2.46 12.64 -19.63
N ALA A 157 1.92 12.81 -18.42
CA ALA A 157 0.61 13.41 -18.22
C ALA A 157 0.59 14.91 -18.56
N ARG A 158 1.70 15.64 -18.36
CA ARG A 158 1.85 17.03 -18.81
C ARG A 158 1.83 17.14 -20.33
N GLN A 159 2.57 16.29 -21.04
CA GLN A 159 2.62 16.31 -22.51
C GLN A 159 1.25 15.98 -23.13
N ALA A 160 0.50 15.06 -22.53
CA ALA A 160 -0.88 14.77 -22.91
C ALA A 160 -1.84 15.95 -22.68
N LYS A 161 -1.52 16.88 -21.76
CA LYS A 161 -2.32 18.10 -21.51
C LYS A 161 -2.13 19.15 -22.61
N SER A 162 -0.98 19.17 -23.28
CA SER A 162 -0.57 20.14 -24.32
C SER A 162 -0.88 19.71 -25.76
N SER A 163 -1.23 18.44 -25.99
CA SER A 163 -1.75 17.93 -27.27
C SER A 163 -3.27 18.00 -27.33
#